data_AF-A0A7V9RL19-F1
#
_entry.id   AF-A0A7V9RL19-F1
#
_cell.length_a   1.000
_cell.length_b   1.000
_cell.length_c   1.000
_cell.angle_alpha   90.00
_cell.angle_beta   90.00
_cell.angle_gamma   90.00
#
_symmetry.space_group_name_H-M   'P 1'
#
loop_
_entity.id
_entity.type
_entity.pdbx_description
1 polymer ?
#
loop_
_entity_poly.entity_id
_entity_poly.type
_entity_poly.pdbx_seq_one_letter_code
_entity_poly.pdbx_strand_id
1 'polypeptide(L)'
;KVTMLAFLIKACVATLKKFPDFNASIDAESGDAIFRKEYFHIGFAADTPNGLMVPVIKDADRKGVIEIAQETALLAAKARDGKLGPTDMQGGTFSISSLGGIGGTYFTPIINAPEVAILGVCRSQIRPVWDGKAFVPRMMLPLSLSWDHRVVDGASAGRFNAFLAKILADFRRVLL
;
A
#
# COMPACT_ATOMS: atom_id res chain seq x y z
N LYS A 1 11.82 13.10 -7.74
CA LYS A 1 10.49 13.34 -8.36
C LYS A 1 9.43 12.79 -7.42
N VAL A 2 8.44 13.58 -7.03
CA VAL A 2 7.34 13.08 -6.19
C VAL A 2 6.36 12.30 -7.07
N THR A 3 5.98 11.10 -6.62
CA THR A 3 5.04 10.21 -7.33
C THR A 3 3.84 9.91 -6.46
N MET A 4 2.76 9.40 -7.06
CA MET A 4 1.57 8.95 -6.32
C MET A 4 1.89 7.89 -5.26
N LEU A 5 2.93 7.06 -5.48
CA LEU A 5 3.34 6.02 -4.54
C LEU A 5 3.70 6.60 -3.16
N ALA A 6 4.38 7.75 -3.11
CA ALA A 6 4.75 8.36 -1.83
C ALA A 6 3.52 8.83 -1.03
N PHE A 7 2.51 9.37 -1.71
CA PHE A 7 1.22 9.71 -1.10
C PHE A 7 0.47 8.47 -0.64
N LEU A 8 0.46 7.40 -1.44
CA LEU A 8 -0.17 6.12 -1.09
C LEU A 8 0.47 5.51 0.16
N ILE A 9 1.80 5.44 0.23
CA ILE A 9 2.52 4.93 1.41
C ILE A 9 2.10 5.72 2.65
N LYS A 10 2.10 7.05 2.59
CA LYS A 10 1.72 7.89 3.74
C LYS A 10 0.24 7.73 4.13
N ALA A 11 -0.66 7.62 3.15
CA ALA A 11 -2.08 7.36 3.41
C ALA A 11 -2.32 5.97 4.00
N CYS A 12 -1.62 4.93 3.52
CA CYS A 12 -1.63 3.59 4.06
C CYS A 12 -1.17 3.59 5.51
N VAL A 13 -0.08 4.27 5.84
CA VAL A 13 0.38 4.40 7.23
C VAL A 13 -0.70 5.01 8.14
N ALA A 14 -1.32 6.11 7.74
CA ALA A 14 -2.40 6.73 8.52
C ALA A 14 -3.60 5.77 8.69
N THR A 15 -3.91 4.99 7.65
CA THR A 15 -4.96 3.98 7.68
C THR A 15 -4.60 2.82 8.60
N LEU A 16 -3.37 2.31 8.53
CA LEU A 16 -2.86 1.23 9.38
C LEU A 16 -2.86 1.63 10.86
N LYS A 17 -2.54 2.89 11.18
CA LYS A 17 -2.67 3.44 12.55
C LYS A 17 -4.11 3.39 13.06
N LYS A 18 -5.09 3.61 12.17
CA LYS A 18 -6.51 3.56 12.51
C LYS A 18 -7.06 2.14 12.60
N PHE A 19 -6.49 1.21 11.83
CA PHE A 19 -6.91 -0.18 11.72
C PHE A 19 -5.71 -1.11 11.99
N PRO A 20 -5.29 -1.26 13.25
CA PRO A 20 -4.04 -1.94 13.61
C PRO A 20 -3.98 -3.43 13.25
N ASP A 21 -5.14 -4.09 13.06
CA ASP A 21 -5.20 -5.49 12.63
C ASP A 21 -4.63 -5.72 11.23
N PHE A 22 -4.59 -4.69 10.39
CA PHE A 22 -3.92 -4.74 9.08
C PHE A 22 -2.40 -4.57 9.19
N ASN A 23 -1.90 -4.10 10.34
CA ASN A 23 -0.48 -3.98 10.65
C ASN A 23 -0.03 -5.13 11.56
N ALA A 24 -0.48 -6.35 11.24
CA ALA A 24 -0.21 -7.54 12.02
C ALA A 24 0.47 -8.63 11.18
N SER A 25 0.89 -9.69 11.86
CA SER A 25 1.28 -10.97 11.26
C SER A 25 0.62 -12.11 12.04
N ILE A 26 0.38 -13.22 11.36
CA ILE A 26 -0.10 -14.45 11.98
C ILE A 26 1.10 -15.39 12.21
N ASP A 27 1.08 -16.13 13.32
CA ASP A 27 2.02 -17.23 13.50
C ASP A 27 1.81 -18.27 12.40
N ALA A 28 2.88 -18.61 11.68
CA ALA A 28 2.83 -19.54 10.58
C ALA A 28 2.65 -21.00 11.04
N GLU A 29 3.03 -21.33 12.28
CA GLU A 29 2.94 -22.69 12.81
C GLU A 29 1.58 -22.97 13.46
N SER A 30 1.15 -22.15 14.43
CA SER A 30 -0.13 -22.36 15.11
C SER A 30 -1.33 -21.82 14.35
N GLY A 31 -1.16 -20.74 13.57
CA GLY A 31 -2.27 -20.01 12.96
C GLY A 31 -3.20 -19.31 13.96
N ASP A 32 -2.88 -19.34 15.26
CA ASP A 32 -3.77 -18.85 16.32
C ASP A 32 -3.30 -17.51 16.91
N ALA A 33 -1.99 -17.25 16.90
CA ALA A 33 -1.42 -16.03 17.46
C ALA A 33 -1.34 -14.91 16.41
N ILE A 34 -1.95 -13.76 16.73
CA ILE A 34 -1.87 -12.53 15.93
C ILE A 34 -0.91 -11.56 16.63
N PHE A 35 0.16 -11.17 15.94
CA PHE A 35 1.15 -10.20 16.42
C PHE A 35 0.91 -8.85 15.75
N ARG A 36 0.38 -7.89 16.51
CA ARG A 36 0.24 -6.49 16.07
C ARG A 36 1.58 -5.78 16.20
N LYS A 37 1.94 -5.02 15.17
CA LYS A 37 3.21 -4.29 15.09
C LYS A 37 2.97 -2.80 15.36
N GLU A 38 3.87 -2.17 16.11
CA GLU A 38 3.83 -0.72 16.39
C GLU A 38 4.73 0.09 15.47
N TYR A 39 5.51 -0.58 14.62
CA TYR A 39 6.30 0.03 13.55
C TYR A 39 5.58 -0.11 12.21
N PHE A 40 5.86 0.83 11.30
CA PHE A 40 5.21 0.91 9.99
C PHE A 40 6.27 0.82 8.90
N HIS A 41 6.43 -0.36 8.34
CA HIS A 41 7.40 -0.62 7.28
C HIS A 41 6.65 -1.05 6.04
N ILE A 42 6.68 -0.21 5.00
CA ILE A 42 5.80 -0.39 3.83
C ILE A 42 6.62 -0.94 2.68
N GLY A 43 6.32 -2.17 2.28
CA GLY A 43 6.84 -2.79 1.08
C GLY A 43 6.21 -2.14 -0.16
N PHE A 44 6.99 -1.98 -1.22
CA PHE A 44 6.43 -1.60 -2.52
C PHE A 44 7.00 -2.47 -3.64
N ALA A 45 6.15 -2.89 -4.56
CA ALA A 45 6.55 -3.74 -5.66
C ALA A 45 7.33 -2.92 -6.71
N ALA A 46 8.55 -3.36 -7.01
CA ALA A 46 9.44 -2.79 -8.02
C ALA A 46 9.66 -3.82 -9.13
N ASP A 47 9.24 -3.49 -10.35
CA ASP A 47 9.48 -4.30 -11.53
C ASP A 47 10.95 -4.15 -11.99
N THR A 48 11.64 -5.27 -12.16
CA THR A 48 13.07 -5.30 -12.53
C THR A 48 13.30 -6.33 -13.65
N PRO A 49 14.42 -6.25 -14.40
CA PRO A 49 14.75 -7.25 -15.41
C PRO A 49 14.85 -8.69 -14.86
N ASN A 50 15.12 -8.85 -13.57
CA ASN A 50 15.25 -10.14 -12.90
C ASN A 50 13.95 -10.61 -12.23
N GLY A 51 12.84 -9.92 -12.50
CA GLY A 51 11.53 -10.17 -11.89
C GLY A 51 11.15 -9.15 -10.83
N LEU A 52 10.02 -9.41 -10.18
CA LEU A 52 9.43 -8.50 -9.19
C LEU A 52 10.21 -8.56 -7.87
N MET A 53 10.63 -7.41 -7.36
CA MET A 53 11.24 -7.28 -6.03
C MET A 53 10.37 -6.40 -5.14
N VAL A 54 10.41 -6.60 -3.82
CA VAL A 54 9.64 -5.83 -2.83
C VAL A 54 10.57 -5.16 -1.82
N PRO A 55 11.24 -4.06 -2.20
CA PRO A 55 11.93 -3.21 -1.23
C PRO A 55 10.97 -2.61 -0.19
N VAL A 56 11.50 -2.30 0.98
CA VAL A 56 10.75 -1.86 2.16
C VAL A 56 11.19 -0.46 2.59
N ILE A 57 10.23 0.46 2.67
CA ILE A 57 10.40 1.76 3.31
C ILE A 57 10.22 1.59 4.81
N LYS A 58 11.33 1.63 5.56
CA LYS A 58 11.32 1.51 7.02
C LYS A 58 10.84 2.80 7.67
N ASP A 59 10.19 2.67 8.83
CA ASP A 59 9.66 3.78 9.63
C ASP A 59 8.88 4.81 8.81
N ALA A 60 8.06 4.35 7.87
CA ALA A 60 7.33 5.20 6.93
C ALA A 60 6.42 6.23 7.63
N ASP A 61 6.05 5.98 8.88
CA ASP A 61 5.25 6.89 9.69
C ASP A 61 6.02 8.10 10.20
N ARG A 62 7.32 7.96 10.41
CA ARG A 62 8.25 9.03 10.81
C ARG A 62 8.68 9.92 9.65
N LYS A 63 8.40 9.50 8.41
CA LYS A 63 8.88 10.16 7.19
C LYS A 63 7.84 11.06 6.56
N GLY A 64 8.29 12.16 5.95
CA GLY A 64 7.46 13.03 5.12
C GLY A 64 7.28 12.47 3.70
N VAL A 65 6.29 12.98 2.94
CA VAL A 65 6.04 12.53 1.55
C VAL A 65 7.26 12.73 0.64
N ILE A 66 8.02 13.82 0.84
CA ILE A 66 9.22 14.12 0.04
C ILE A 66 10.33 13.08 0.33
N GLU A 67 10.55 12.76 1.59
CA GLU A 67 11.54 11.77 2.02
C GLU A 67 11.17 10.37 1.49
N ILE A 68 9.91 9.97 1.64
CA ILE A 68 9.40 8.72 1.07
C ILE A 68 9.61 8.69 -0.45
N ALA A 69 9.35 9.80 -1.16
CA ALA A 69 9.55 9.88 -2.60
C ALA A 69 11.03 9.74 -3.01
N GLN A 70 11.96 10.26 -2.21
CA GLN A 70 13.39 10.11 -2.44
C GLN A 70 13.83 8.67 -2.21
N GLU A 71 13.45 8.08 -1.08
CA GLU A 71 13.85 6.73 -0.70
C GLU A 71 13.25 5.65 -1.62
N THR A 72 11.97 5.77 -2.01
CA THR A 72 11.37 4.89 -3.03
C THR A 72 12.11 4.97 -4.36
N ALA A 73 12.53 6.15 -4.80
CA ALA A 73 13.28 6.31 -6.03
C ALA A 73 14.67 5.66 -5.94
N LEU A 74 15.35 5.80 -4.80
CA LEU A 74 16.65 5.18 -4.54
C LEU A 74 16.55 3.65 -4.51
N LEU A 75 15.59 3.09 -3.77
CA LEU A 75 15.38 1.65 -3.68
C LEU A 75 14.93 1.05 -5.02
N ALA A 76 14.07 1.73 -5.78
CA ALA A 76 13.69 1.29 -7.12
C ALA A 76 14.87 1.30 -8.10
N ALA A 77 15.79 2.26 -7.98
CA ALA A 77 17.02 2.28 -8.78
C ALA A 77 17.95 1.12 -8.40
N LYS A 78 18.18 0.89 -7.09
CA LYS A 78 18.94 -0.28 -6.60
C LYS A 78 18.33 -1.60 -7.08
N ALA A 79 17.00 -1.71 -7.08
CA ALA A 79 16.29 -2.91 -7.54
C ALA A 79 16.60 -3.21 -9.00
N ARG A 80 16.47 -2.20 -9.88
CA ARG A 80 16.77 -2.33 -11.30
C ARG A 80 18.25 -2.64 -11.58
N ASP A 81 19.15 -2.09 -10.77
CA ASP A 81 20.59 -2.35 -10.86
C ASP A 81 21.00 -3.72 -10.27
N GLY A 82 20.08 -4.47 -9.66
CA GLY A 82 20.40 -5.73 -8.96
C GLY A 82 21.21 -5.55 -7.68
N LYS A 83 21.15 -4.37 -7.05
CA LYS A 83 21.93 -3.97 -5.87
C LYS A 83 21.13 -3.92 -4.56
N LEU A 84 19.89 -4.44 -4.54
CA LEU A 84 19.12 -4.56 -3.31
C LEU A 84 19.74 -5.63 -2.40
N GLY A 85 20.02 -5.25 -1.15
CA GLY A 85 20.44 -6.20 -0.14
C GLY A 85 19.23 -6.90 0.52
N PRO A 86 19.44 -8.03 1.22
CA PRO A 86 18.37 -8.68 2.00
C PRO A 86 17.71 -7.74 3.01
N THR A 87 18.48 -6.84 3.62
CA THR A 87 18.00 -5.87 4.61
C THR A 87 17.08 -4.81 4.03
N ASP A 88 17.14 -4.56 2.71
CA ASP A 88 16.27 -3.64 1.99
C ASP A 88 14.89 -4.27 1.70
N MET A 89 14.75 -5.60 1.80
CA MET A 89 13.55 -6.35 1.42
C MET A 89 12.85 -7.03 2.62
N GLN A 90 13.34 -6.81 3.84
CA GLN A 90 12.84 -7.46 5.06
C GLN A 90 12.15 -6.47 6.00
N GLY A 91 11.29 -7.03 6.86
CA GLY A 91 10.61 -6.29 7.93
C GLY A 91 9.34 -5.58 7.49
N GLY A 92 8.84 -5.83 6.28
CA GLY A 92 7.55 -5.32 5.80
C GLY A 92 6.39 -5.68 6.74
N THR A 93 5.47 -4.74 6.90
CA THR A 93 4.23 -4.93 7.65
C THR A 93 2.99 -4.83 6.77
N PHE A 94 3.12 -4.19 5.61
CA PHE A 94 2.10 -4.04 4.59
C PHE A 94 2.76 -3.75 3.25
N SER A 95 2.21 -4.30 2.16
CA SER A 95 2.76 -4.12 0.82
C SER A 95 1.84 -3.30 -0.09
N ILE A 96 2.44 -2.53 -0.99
CA ILE A 96 1.74 -1.83 -2.09
C ILE A 96 2.28 -2.34 -3.42
N SER A 97 1.41 -2.88 -4.27
CA SER A 97 1.73 -3.24 -5.64
C SER A 97 1.07 -2.26 -6.61
N SER A 98 1.87 -1.42 -7.26
CA SER A 98 1.37 -0.37 -8.16
C SER A 98 1.66 -0.69 -9.62
N LEU A 99 0.60 -0.99 -10.37
CA LEU A 99 0.62 -1.20 -11.82
C LEU A 99 0.27 0.07 -12.60
N GLY A 100 0.25 1.24 -11.95
CA GLY A 100 -0.20 2.50 -12.56
C GLY A 100 0.56 2.91 -13.82
N GLY A 101 1.85 2.58 -13.90
CA GLY A 101 2.67 2.80 -15.09
C GLY A 101 2.29 1.88 -16.26
N ILE A 102 1.88 0.66 -15.98
CA ILE A 102 1.57 -0.37 -16.99
C ILE A 102 0.14 -0.23 -17.49
N GLY A 103 -0.84 -0.18 -16.58
CA GLY A 103 -2.26 -0.14 -16.94
C GLY A 103 -3.15 -0.91 -15.98
N GLY A 104 -4.20 -1.52 -16.53
CA GLY A 104 -5.18 -2.31 -15.78
C GLY A 104 -6.28 -1.47 -15.14
N THR A 105 -7.39 -2.11 -14.83
CA THR A 105 -8.54 -1.54 -14.12
C THR A 105 -8.73 -2.16 -12.74
N TYR A 106 -8.26 -3.39 -12.55
CA TYR A 106 -8.35 -4.15 -11.31
C TYR A 106 -7.39 -5.35 -11.41
N PHE A 107 -6.88 -5.82 -10.27
CA PHE A 107 -6.23 -7.13 -10.13
C PHE A 107 -6.37 -7.62 -8.69
N THR A 108 -6.10 -8.91 -8.46
CA THR A 108 -6.12 -9.53 -7.13
C THR A 108 -4.69 -9.81 -6.67
N PRO A 109 -4.02 -8.87 -5.99
CA PRO A 109 -2.66 -9.09 -5.51
C PRO A 109 -2.61 -10.24 -4.50
N ILE A 110 -1.51 -10.99 -4.51
CA ILE A 110 -1.25 -12.05 -3.52
C ILE A 110 -0.51 -11.44 -2.34
N ILE A 111 -0.91 -11.80 -1.12
CA ILE A 111 -0.33 -11.30 0.12
C ILE A 111 1.12 -11.80 0.25
N ASN A 112 2.02 -10.90 0.64
CA ASN A 112 3.41 -11.24 0.93
C ASN A 112 3.54 -11.72 2.38
N ALA A 113 3.32 -13.02 2.63
CA ALA A 113 3.42 -13.58 3.97
C ALA A 113 4.80 -13.28 4.61
N PRO A 114 4.89 -12.93 5.91
CA PRO A 114 3.85 -13.05 6.93
C PRO A 114 2.96 -11.80 7.11
N GLU A 115 2.93 -10.86 6.15
CA GLU A 115 1.95 -9.77 6.15
C GLU A 115 0.53 -10.32 6.03
N VAL A 116 -0.45 -9.55 6.48
CA VAL A 116 -1.88 -9.95 6.47
C VAL A 116 -2.69 -9.24 5.41
N ALA A 117 -2.12 -8.26 4.70
CA ALA A 117 -2.81 -7.53 3.65
C ALA A 117 -1.84 -6.88 2.65
N ILE A 118 -2.33 -6.65 1.44
CA ILE A 118 -1.61 -5.97 0.36
C ILE A 118 -2.58 -5.08 -0.44
N LEU A 119 -2.13 -3.88 -0.79
CA LEU A 119 -2.86 -2.94 -1.65
C LEU A 119 -2.36 -2.99 -3.10
N GLY A 120 -3.22 -3.41 -3.99
CA GLY A 120 -3.08 -3.26 -5.43
C GLY A 120 -3.58 -1.89 -5.90
N VAL A 121 -2.82 -1.24 -6.77
CA VAL A 121 -3.16 0.05 -7.37
C VAL A 121 -3.01 -0.01 -8.87
N CYS A 122 -4.06 0.33 -9.61
CA CYS A 122 -4.06 0.35 -11.08
C CYS A 122 -3.92 1.77 -11.64
N ARG A 123 -3.85 1.89 -12.97
CA ARG A 123 -3.79 3.18 -13.65
C ARG A 123 -5.02 4.04 -13.34
N SER A 124 -4.78 5.28 -12.93
CA SER A 124 -5.82 6.29 -12.76
C SER A 124 -6.44 6.66 -14.09
N GLN A 125 -7.74 6.90 -14.11
CA GLN A 125 -8.50 7.17 -15.32
C GLN A 125 -9.65 8.13 -15.05
N ILE A 126 -10.00 8.95 -16.03
CA ILE A 126 -11.20 9.79 -15.95
C ILE A 126 -12.42 8.88 -16.07
N ARG A 127 -13.32 8.94 -15.09
CA ARG A 127 -14.59 8.21 -15.07
C ARG A 127 -15.74 9.17 -14.76
N PRO A 128 -16.94 8.96 -15.33
CA PRO A 128 -18.12 9.71 -14.92
C PRO A 128 -18.53 9.28 -13.51
N VAL A 129 -18.71 10.25 -12.62
CA VAL A 129 -19.22 10.04 -11.26
C VAL A 129 -20.48 10.88 -11.09
N TRP A 130 -21.54 10.29 -10.57
CA TRP A 130 -22.78 11.00 -10.27
C TRP A 130 -22.59 11.90 -9.05
N ASP A 131 -22.85 13.20 -9.17
CA ASP A 131 -22.73 14.16 -8.06
C ASP A 131 -24.04 14.39 -7.29
N GLY A 132 -25.10 13.68 -7.67
CA GLY A 132 -26.47 13.90 -7.18
C GLY A 132 -27.40 14.54 -8.21
N LYS A 133 -26.86 15.18 -9.26
CA LYS A 133 -27.62 15.89 -10.30
C LYS A 133 -27.16 15.56 -11.73
N ALA A 134 -25.87 15.36 -11.95
CA ALA A 134 -25.29 15.06 -13.25
C ALA A 134 -24.07 14.14 -13.11
N PHE A 135 -23.67 13.53 -14.23
CA PHE A 135 -22.37 12.88 -14.30
C PHE A 135 -21.27 13.92 -14.52
N VAL A 136 -20.29 13.94 -13.62
CA VAL A 136 -19.11 14.80 -13.71
C VAL A 136 -17.85 13.95 -13.93
N PRO A 137 -16.91 14.40 -14.79
CA PRO A 137 -15.65 13.69 -14.98
C PRO A 137 -14.78 13.81 -13.74
N ARG A 138 -14.33 12.69 -13.18
CA ARG A 138 -13.42 12.64 -12.04
C ARG A 138 -12.25 11.71 -12.32
N MET A 139 -11.06 12.09 -11.86
CA MET A 139 -9.91 11.19 -11.88
C MET A 139 -10.08 10.14 -10.78
N MET A 140 -10.28 8.89 -11.17
CA MET A 140 -10.49 7.77 -10.27
C MET A 140 -9.25 6.88 -10.24
N LEU A 141 -8.82 6.52 -9.04
CA LEU A 141 -7.72 5.57 -8.80
C LEU A 141 -8.33 4.23 -8.37
N PRO A 142 -8.26 3.17 -9.19
CA PRO A 142 -8.75 1.86 -8.79
C PRO A 142 -7.82 1.23 -7.74
N LEU A 143 -8.42 0.74 -6.66
CA LEU A 143 -7.75 0.10 -5.53
C LEU A 143 -8.28 -1.32 -5.34
N SER A 144 -7.37 -2.25 -5.06
CA SER A 144 -7.68 -3.65 -4.79
C SER A 144 -7.02 -4.05 -3.48
N LEU A 145 -7.79 -4.37 -2.45
CA LEU A 145 -7.26 -4.86 -1.18
C LEU A 145 -7.42 -6.37 -1.14
N SER A 146 -6.31 -7.10 -1.01
CA SER A 146 -6.33 -8.51 -0.60
C SER A 146 -5.92 -8.58 0.87
N TRP A 147 -6.59 -9.43 1.64
CA TRP A 147 -6.34 -9.60 3.07
C TRP A 147 -6.55 -11.05 3.50
N ASP A 148 -5.91 -11.41 4.61
CA ASP A 148 -6.06 -12.71 5.25
C ASP A 148 -7.30 -12.70 6.14
N HIS A 149 -8.33 -13.45 5.74
CA HIS A 149 -9.62 -13.48 6.43
C HIS A 149 -9.56 -14.16 7.81
N ARG A 150 -8.44 -14.82 8.14
CA ARG A 150 -8.19 -15.34 9.50
C ARG A 150 -7.93 -14.22 10.50
N VAL A 151 -7.43 -13.06 10.03
CA VAL A 151 -7.06 -11.91 10.88
C VAL A 151 -8.07 -10.78 10.74
N VAL A 152 -8.54 -10.53 9.52
CA VAL A 152 -9.39 -9.38 9.19
C VAL A 152 -10.71 -9.84 8.55
N ASP A 153 -11.84 -9.45 9.10
CA ASP A 153 -13.15 -9.71 8.50
C ASP A 153 -13.49 -8.75 7.34
N GLY A 154 -14.47 -9.12 6.51
CA GLY A 154 -14.90 -8.32 5.36
C GLY A 154 -15.46 -6.92 5.70
N ALA A 155 -16.10 -6.74 6.86
CA ALA A 155 -16.58 -5.42 7.27
C ALA A 155 -15.40 -4.51 7.66
N SER A 156 -14.39 -5.05 8.33
CA SER A 156 -13.14 -4.37 8.64
C SER A 156 -12.37 -3.98 7.36
N ALA A 157 -12.28 -4.87 6.38
CA ALA A 157 -11.71 -4.58 5.05
C ALA A 157 -12.49 -3.48 4.31
N GLY A 158 -13.82 -3.52 4.35
CA GLY A 158 -14.67 -2.47 3.77
C GLY A 158 -14.42 -1.10 4.43
N ARG A 159 -14.31 -1.06 5.76
CA ARG A 159 -14.02 0.18 6.51
C ARG A 159 -12.61 0.70 6.22
N PHE A 160 -11.61 -0.18 6.12
CA PHE A 160 -10.24 0.17 5.76
C PHE A 160 -10.19 0.88 4.40
N ASN A 161 -10.78 0.27 3.36
CA ASN A 161 -10.82 0.85 2.01
C ASN A 161 -11.59 2.17 1.97
N ALA A 162 -12.74 2.25 2.65
CA ALA A 162 -13.53 3.47 2.71
C ALA A 162 -12.76 4.63 3.39
N PHE A 163 -11.99 4.33 4.44
CA PHE A 163 -11.16 5.32 5.12
C PHE A 163 -9.97 5.76 4.26
N LEU A 164 -9.25 4.81 3.65
CA LEU A 164 -8.15 5.10 2.75
C LEU A 164 -8.61 5.99 1.58
N ALA A 165 -9.76 5.67 0.97
CA ALA A 165 -10.36 6.48 -0.09
C ALA A 165 -10.68 7.92 0.39
N LYS A 166 -11.17 8.09 1.62
CA LYS A 166 -11.42 9.42 2.20
C LYS A 166 -10.14 10.23 2.41
N ILE A 167 -9.04 9.58 2.79
CA ILE A 167 -7.72 10.24 2.90
C ILE A 167 -7.21 10.63 1.52
N LEU A 168 -7.27 9.73 0.53
CA LEU A 168 -6.79 10.01 -0.82
C LEU A 168 -7.61 11.10 -1.53
N ALA A 169 -8.91 11.19 -1.24
CA ALA A 169 -9.77 12.25 -1.77
C ALA A 169 -9.51 13.63 -1.13
N ASP A 170 -8.98 13.67 0.09
CA ASP A 170 -8.59 14.90 0.79
C ASP A 170 -7.39 14.64 1.71
N PHE A 171 -6.19 14.83 1.14
CA PHE A 171 -4.94 14.43 1.79
C PHE A 171 -4.62 15.22 3.08
N ARG A 172 -5.29 16.35 3.33
CA ARG A 172 -5.17 17.09 4.61
C ARG A 172 -5.56 16.22 5.81
N ARG A 173 -6.42 15.22 5.59
CA ARG A 173 -6.86 14.26 6.61
C ARG A 173 -5.76 13.32 7.10
N VAL A 174 -4.60 13.27 6.43
CA VAL A 174 -3.47 12.43 6.87
C VAL A 174 -2.81 12.95 8.15
N LEU A 175 -3.10 14.21 8.54
CA LEU A 175 -2.59 14.88 9.73
C LEU A 175 -3.56 14.83 10.93
N LEU A 176 -4.77 14.30 10.72
CA LEU A 176 -5.81 14.16 11.75
C LEU A 176 -5.73 12.77 12.39
#